data_AF-A0A396IU22-F1
#
_entry.id   AF-A0A396IU22-F1
#
_cell.length_a   1.000
_cell.length_b   1.000
_cell.length_c   1.000
_cell.angle_alpha   90.00
_cell.angle_beta   90.00
_cell.angle_gamma   90.00
#
_symmetry.space_group_name_H-M   'P 1'
#
loop_
_entity.id
_entity.type
_entity.pdbx_description
1 polymer ?
#
loop_
_entity_poly.entity_id
_entity_poly.type
_entity_poly.pdbx_seq_one_letter_code
_entity_poly.pdbx_strand_id
1 'polypeptide(L)'
;MSLLGWVPGPQVGGVNGVGGDLSQPRFIHNESGRFECRFTNVTIKDSPAIMFKGMTGSTMGIWTAHGEGRAYFQDEDVLQRVVHSELAPIRYCDDAGNPTETYPFNVNGSPLGIAAICSPDGRHLAMMPHPERCF
;
A
#
# COMPACT_ATOMS: atom_id res chain seq x y z
N MET A 1 -3.59 6.86 13.56
CA MET A 1 -3.98 7.07 12.15
C MET A 1 -2.88 7.82 11.44
N SER A 2 -2.09 7.16 10.58
CA SER A 2 -1.08 7.82 9.75
C SER A 2 -1.72 8.42 8.48
N LEU A 3 -1.46 9.70 8.23
CA LEU A 3 -1.96 10.39 7.02
C LEU A 3 -1.10 9.98 5.83
N LEU A 4 -1.73 9.49 4.77
CA LEU A 4 -1.13 9.18 3.46
C LEU A 4 -0.77 10.46 2.67
N GLY A 5 -0.36 11.54 3.35
CA GLY A 5 0.15 12.78 2.76
C GLY A 5 -0.55 13.22 1.46
N TRP A 6 0.25 13.40 0.40
CA TRP A 6 -0.14 13.88 -0.93
C TRP A 6 -0.56 12.74 -1.88
N VAL A 7 -0.79 11.53 -1.36
CA VAL A 7 -1.26 10.40 -2.17
C VAL A 7 -2.79 10.32 -2.02
N PRO A 8 -3.55 10.41 -3.12
CA PRO A 8 -3.13 10.24 -4.52
C PRO A 8 -2.91 11.54 -5.31
N GLY A 9 -3.06 12.75 -4.77
CA GLY A 9 -2.80 13.94 -5.58
C GLY A 9 -2.74 15.29 -4.85
N PRO A 10 -2.21 16.32 -5.53
CA PRO A 10 -1.93 17.64 -4.96
C PRO A 10 -3.17 18.51 -4.73
N GLN A 11 -4.32 18.14 -5.30
CA GLN A 11 -5.59 18.88 -5.13
C GLN A 11 -6.38 18.45 -3.89
N VAL A 12 -5.94 17.40 -3.18
CA VAL A 12 -6.70 16.81 -2.08
C VAL A 12 -6.00 17.15 -0.76
N GLY A 13 -6.68 17.90 0.11
CA GLY A 13 -6.25 18.00 1.49
C GLY A 13 -6.27 16.60 2.10
N GLY A 14 -5.32 16.26 2.98
CA GLY A 14 -5.40 15.00 3.73
C GLY A 14 -6.78 14.86 4.40
N VAL A 15 -7.20 13.66 4.80
CA VAL A 15 -8.57 13.39 5.30
C VAL A 15 -9.10 14.35 6.37
N ASN A 16 -8.21 15.04 7.11
CA ASN A 16 -8.55 16.03 8.15
C ASN A 16 -8.07 17.47 7.83
N GLY A 17 -7.63 17.75 6.60
CA GLY A 17 -7.19 19.07 6.14
C GLY A 17 -8.34 19.89 5.53
N VAL A 18 -8.10 21.18 5.28
CA VAL A 18 -9.03 22.01 4.50
C VAL A 18 -9.12 21.42 3.08
N GLY A 19 -10.32 21.02 2.65
CA GLY A 19 -10.51 20.27 1.41
C GLY A 19 -10.24 18.76 1.53
N GLY A 20 -10.27 18.22 2.76
CA GLY A 20 -10.15 16.79 3.04
C GLY A 20 -11.31 15.98 2.49
N ASP A 21 -10.99 14.88 1.83
CA ASP A 21 -11.95 13.95 1.24
C ASP A 21 -11.90 12.62 2.00
N LEU A 22 -13.00 12.29 2.67
CA LEU A 22 -13.11 11.06 3.46
C LEU A 22 -13.07 9.80 2.59
N SER A 23 -13.37 9.91 1.30
CA SER A 23 -13.28 8.79 0.36
C SER A 23 -11.82 8.36 0.08
N GLN A 24 -10.85 9.18 0.48
CA GLN A 24 -9.44 8.92 0.21
C GLN A 24 -8.92 7.65 0.93
N PRO A 25 -8.04 6.89 0.25
CA PRO A 25 -7.37 5.77 0.88
C PRO A 25 -6.58 6.21 2.10
N ARG A 26 -6.56 5.38 3.15
CA ARG A 26 -5.80 5.63 4.38
C ARG A 26 -5.29 4.33 4.98
N PHE A 27 -4.30 4.41 5.86
CA PHE A 27 -3.88 3.27 6.65
C PHE A 27 -4.56 3.31 8.03
N ILE A 28 -5.15 2.17 8.39
CA ILE A 28 -5.83 1.96 9.68
C ILE A 28 -5.20 0.79 10.44
N HIS A 29 -5.68 0.53 11.65
CA HIS A 29 -5.26 -0.63 12.44
C HIS A 29 -5.26 -1.92 11.62
N ASN A 30 -4.19 -2.70 11.81
CA ASN A 30 -4.10 -4.04 11.24
C ASN A 30 -5.35 -4.86 11.65
N GLU A 31 -5.81 -5.74 10.78
CA GLU A 31 -6.92 -6.63 11.08
C GLU A 31 -6.64 -7.55 12.29
N SER A 32 -5.37 -7.88 12.54
CA SER A 32 -4.95 -8.64 13.73
C SER A 32 -5.13 -7.87 15.05
N GLY A 33 -5.32 -6.55 15.01
CA GLY A 33 -5.34 -5.68 16.20
C GLY A 33 -3.98 -5.61 16.92
N ARG A 34 -2.90 -6.09 16.30
CA ARG A 34 -1.55 -6.15 16.88
C ARG A 34 -0.54 -5.36 16.04
N PHE A 35 0.56 -4.97 16.69
CA PHE A 35 1.76 -4.53 15.99
C PHE A 35 2.43 -5.75 15.35
N GLU A 36 2.70 -5.66 14.05
CA GLU A 36 3.33 -6.72 13.28
C GLU A 36 4.74 -6.28 12.89
N CYS A 37 5.74 -7.03 13.35
CA CYS A 37 7.15 -6.88 12.97
C CYS A 37 7.60 -8.15 12.26
N ARG A 38 7.55 -8.17 10.92
CA ARG A 38 7.75 -9.39 10.14
C ARG A 38 8.61 -9.13 8.91
N PHE A 39 9.40 -10.13 8.56
CA PHE A 39 9.95 -10.24 7.21
C PHE A 39 8.92 -10.99 6.37
N THR A 40 8.34 -10.31 5.38
CA THR A 40 7.29 -10.87 4.51
C THR A 40 7.67 -10.71 3.04
N ASN A 41 6.95 -11.39 2.15
CA ASN A 41 7.17 -11.30 0.71
C ASN A 41 6.23 -10.28 0.08
N VAL A 42 6.77 -9.51 -0.85
CA VAL A 42 5.99 -8.63 -1.71
C VAL A 42 6.32 -8.87 -3.17
N THR A 43 5.33 -8.66 -4.03
CA THR A 43 5.49 -8.61 -5.49
C THR A 43 5.22 -7.19 -6.00
N ILE A 44 6.00 -6.77 -6.99
CA ILE A 44 5.91 -5.46 -7.64
C ILE A 44 5.12 -5.60 -8.93
N LYS A 45 3.97 -4.92 -9.00
CA LYS A 45 3.12 -4.78 -10.18
C LYS A 45 3.56 -3.61 -11.03
N ASP A 46 3.09 -3.58 -12.28
CA ASP A 46 3.31 -2.42 -13.13
C ASP A 46 2.59 -1.20 -12.57
N SER A 47 3.18 -0.01 -12.73
CA SER A 47 2.61 1.24 -12.21
C SER A 47 3.33 2.48 -12.75
N PRO A 48 2.73 3.67 -12.59
CA PRO A 48 3.42 4.94 -12.84
C PRO A 48 4.59 5.24 -11.88
N ALA A 49 4.72 4.53 -10.75
CA ALA A 49 5.67 4.87 -9.69
C ALA A 49 7.13 4.83 -10.18
N ILE A 50 7.76 6.00 -10.27
CA ILE A 50 9.12 6.14 -10.83
C ILE A 50 10.15 5.35 -10.01
N MET A 51 9.93 5.21 -8.70
CA MET A 51 10.80 4.47 -7.78
C MET A 51 10.90 2.97 -8.09
N PHE A 52 9.93 2.39 -8.82
CA PHE A 52 9.92 0.95 -9.16
C PHE A 52 10.24 0.66 -10.63
N LYS A 53 10.76 1.65 -11.36
CA LYS A 53 11.10 1.47 -12.78
C LYS A 53 12.08 0.31 -12.98
N GLY A 54 11.69 -0.65 -13.82
CA GLY A 54 12.50 -1.85 -14.11
C GLY A 54 12.37 -2.97 -13.08
N MET A 55 11.50 -2.82 -12.07
CA MET A 55 11.27 -3.83 -11.03
C MET A 55 9.96 -4.60 -11.20
N THR A 56 9.12 -4.25 -12.18
CA THR A 56 7.86 -4.93 -12.48
C THR A 56 8.04 -6.44 -12.61
N GLY A 57 7.21 -7.21 -11.89
CA GLY A 57 7.25 -8.67 -11.86
C GLY A 57 8.23 -9.26 -10.83
N SER A 58 9.02 -8.43 -10.15
CA SER A 58 9.92 -8.92 -9.09
C SER A 58 9.15 -9.32 -7.84
N THR A 59 9.60 -10.38 -7.18
CA THR A 59 9.15 -10.79 -5.85
C THR A 59 10.35 -10.84 -4.92
N MET A 60 10.23 -10.24 -3.74
CA MET A 60 11.33 -10.13 -2.78
C MET A 60 10.82 -10.06 -1.35
N GLY A 61 11.68 -10.48 -0.42
CA GLY A 61 11.45 -10.31 1.01
C GLY A 61 11.70 -8.86 1.44
N ILE A 62 10.86 -8.35 2.33
CA ILE A 62 10.93 -6.99 2.85
C ILE A 62 10.50 -6.93 4.33
N TRP A 63 11.11 -6.04 5.09
CA TRP A 63 10.72 -5.81 6.49
C TRP A 63 9.43 -5.00 6.58
N THR A 64 8.56 -5.38 7.51
CA THR A 64 7.34 -4.66 7.90
C THR A 64 7.35 -4.45 9.42
N ALA A 65 6.91 -3.29 9.89
CA ALA A 65 6.93 -2.92 11.31
C ALA A 65 5.85 -1.88 11.63
N HIS A 66 4.58 -2.29 11.72
CA HIS A 66 3.45 -1.37 11.95
C HIS A 66 2.29 -2.01 12.72
N GLY A 67 1.56 -1.20 13.49
CA GLY A 67 0.24 -1.55 14.08
C GLY A 67 -0.95 -0.94 13.33
N GLU A 68 -0.68 -0.03 12.39
CA GLU A 68 -1.65 0.66 11.56
C GLU A 68 -1.19 0.68 10.10
N GLY A 69 -1.18 -0.49 9.45
CA GLY A 69 -0.75 -0.62 8.06
C GLY A 69 -1.82 -1.09 7.10
N ARG A 70 -3.05 -1.35 7.57
CA ARG A 70 -4.12 -1.86 6.71
C ARG A 70 -4.60 -0.77 5.77
N ALA A 71 -4.44 -0.97 4.46
CA ALA A 71 -5.03 -0.11 3.45
C ALA A 71 -6.55 -0.18 3.56
N TYR A 72 -7.17 0.97 3.74
CA TYR A 72 -8.61 1.12 3.86
C TYR A 72 -9.13 2.07 2.79
N PHE A 73 -10.14 1.60 2.08
CA PHE A 73 -10.86 2.33 1.05
C PHE A 73 -12.30 2.43 1.53
N GLN A 74 -12.83 3.65 1.63
CA GLN A 74 -14.18 3.87 2.17
C GLN A 74 -15.27 3.46 1.18
N ASP A 75 -14.98 3.55 -0.11
CA ASP A 75 -15.86 3.20 -1.22
C ASP A 75 -15.14 2.20 -2.12
N GLU A 76 -15.87 1.19 -2.56
CA GLU A 76 -15.39 0.20 -3.51
C GLU A 76 -15.00 0.86 -4.84
N ASP A 77 -15.70 1.93 -5.25
CA ASP A 77 -15.36 2.69 -6.47
C ASP A 77 -13.97 3.32 -6.40
N VAL A 78 -13.52 3.70 -5.19
CA VAL A 78 -12.16 4.24 -4.98
C VAL A 78 -11.13 3.13 -5.09
N LEU A 79 -11.39 1.96 -4.49
CA LEU A 79 -10.52 0.79 -4.63
C LEU A 79 -10.39 0.38 -6.10
N GLN A 80 -11.51 0.26 -6.82
CA GLN A 80 -11.53 -0.07 -8.24
C GLN A 80 -10.78 0.95 -9.08
N ARG A 81 -10.93 2.25 -8.80
CA ARG A 81 -10.16 3.30 -9.49
C ARG A 81 -8.66 3.16 -9.27
N VAL A 82 -8.22 2.91 -8.03
CA VAL A 82 -6.80 2.71 -7.68
C VAL A 82 -6.23 1.48 -8.37
N VAL A 83 -6.99 0.37 -8.43
CA VAL A 83 -6.57 -0.86 -9.09
C VAL A 83 -6.53 -0.69 -10.61
N HIS A 84 -7.59 -0.15 -11.21
CA HIS A 84 -7.69 0.05 -12.66
C HIS A 84 -6.66 1.04 -13.19
N SER A 85 -6.31 2.05 -12.39
CA SER A 85 -5.30 3.06 -12.73
C SER A 85 -3.88 2.64 -12.33
N GLU A 86 -3.69 1.38 -11.89
CA GLU A 86 -2.39 0.80 -11.51
C GLU A 86 -1.63 1.61 -10.43
N LEU A 87 -2.36 2.29 -9.55
CA LEU A 87 -1.79 3.19 -8.55
C LEU A 87 -1.31 2.47 -7.30
N ALA A 88 -1.46 1.16 -7.22
CA ALA A 88 -1.00 0.37 -6.10
C ALA A 88 0.07 -0.62 -6.60
N PRO A 89 1.37 -0.24 -6.58
CA PRO A 89 2.43 -1.06 -7.16
C PRO A 89 2.84 -2.27 -6.34
N ILE A 90 2.69 -2.24 -5.01
CA ILE A 90 3.20 -3.31 -4.15
C ILE A 90 2.05 -4.15 -3.62
N ARG A 91 2.22 -5.47 -3.67
CA ARG A 91 1.31 -6.46 -3.11
C ARG A 91 2.02 -7.40 -2.15
N TYR A 92 1.48 -7.60 -0.96
CA TYR A 92 1.81 -8.78 -0.15
C TYR A 92 1.45 -10.04 -0.93
N CYS A 93 2.35 -11.02 -0.91
CA CYS A 93 2.19 -12.26 -1.65
C CYS A 93 2.54 -13.49 -0.80
N ASP A 94 2.01 -14.63 -1.20
CA ASP A 94 2.38 -15.93 -0.64
C ASP A 94 3.78 -16.38 -1.08
N ASP A 95 4.19 -17.58 -0.64
CA ASP A 95 5.49 -18.17 -0.98
C ASP A 95 5.65 -18.50 -2.48
N ALA A 96 4.54 -18.57 -3.23
CA ALA A 96 4.55 -18.74 -4.68
C ALA A 96 4.58 -17.39 -5.42
N GLY A 97 4.60 -16.27 -4.71
CA GLY A 97 4.60 -14.93 -5.29
C GLY A 97 3.22 -14.43 -5.73
N ASN A 98 2.13 -15.13 -5.37
CA ASN A 98 0.78 -14.71 -5.71
C ASN A 98 0.26 -13.69 -4.68
N PRO A 99 -0.31 -12.55 -5.12
CA PRO A 99 -0.95 -11.61 -4.20
C PRO A 99 -1.97 -12.28 -3.28
N THR A 100 -1.98 -11.91 -2.00
CA THR A 100 -2.81 -12.60 -1.01
C THR A 100 -3.36 -11.67 0.06
N GLU A 101 -4.49 -12.06 0.64
CA GLU A 101 -5.08 -11.47 1.85
C GLU A 101 -4.88 -12.36 3.08
N THR A 102 -4.29 -13.54 2.89
CA THR A 102 -4.11 -14.53 3.95
C THR A 102 -3.02 -14.11 4.92
N TYR A 103 -3.37 -14.01 6.20
CA TYR A 103 -2.39 -13.87 7.27
C TYR A 103 -1.61 -15.18 7.47
N PRO A 104 -0.27 -15.16 7.71
CA PRO A 104 0.56 -13.97 7.96
C PRO A 104 1.27 -13.39 6.74
N PHE A 105 1.03 -13.89 5.52
CA PHE A 105 1.67 -13.36 4.31
C PHE A 105 1.26 -11.90 4.07
N ASN A 106 -0.04 -11.63 4.16
CA ASN A 106 -0.57 -10.28 4.33
C ASN A 106 -0.66 -9.96 5.83
N VAL A 107 0.28 -9.13 6.29
CA VAL A 107 0.47 -8.87 7.73
C VAL A 107 -0.61 -7.97 8.33
N ASN A 108 -1.38 -7.25 7.51
CA ASN A 108 -2.32 -6.22 8.02
C ASN A 108 -3.77 -6.37 7.55
N GLY A 109 -4.06 -7.31 6.65
CA GLY A 109 -5.41 -7.53 6.11
C GLY A 109 -5.82 -6.49 5.06
N SER A 110 -4.84 -5.91 4.35
CA SER A 110 -5.14 -4.98 3.26
C SER A 110 -5.81 -5.70 2.10
N PRO A 111 -6.88 -5.14 1.49
CA PRO A 111 -7.56 -5.77 0.37
C PRO A 111 -6.62 -5.93 -0.80
N LEU A 112 -6.79 -7.03 -1.55
CA LEU A 112 -5.98 -7.45 -2.69
C LEU A 112 -4.48 -7.58 -2.38
N GLY A 113 -4.06 -7.55 -1.11
CA GLY A 113 -2.66 -7.50 -0.71
C GLY A 113 -2.01 -6.12 -0.79
N ILE A 114 -2.75 -5.02 -0.99
CA ILE A 114 -2.19 -3.67 -1.21
C ILE A 114 -1.25 -3.26 -0.06
N ALA A 115 0.03 -3.02 -0.38
CA ALA A 115 1.04 -2.58 0.59
C ALA A 115 1.61 -1.18 0.30
N ALA A 116 1.29 -0.61 -0.87
CA ALA A 116 1.70 0.72 -1.30
C ALA A 116 0.70 1.36 -2.27
N ILE A 117 0.65 2.70 -2.28
CA ILE A 117 -0.12 3.52 -3.22
C ILE A 117 0.78 4.65 -3.73
N CYS A 118 0.65 5.01 -5.01
CA CYS A 118 1.37 6.11 -5.65
C CYS A 118 0.41 7.14 -6.27
N SER A 119 0.93 8.33 -6.57
CA SER A 119 0.20 9.36 -7.30
C SER A 119 0.08 9.01 -8.80
N PRO A 120 -0.95 9.49 -9.52
CA PRO A 120 -1.12 9.27 -10.96
C PRO A 120 0.05 9.74 -11.82
N ASP A 121 0.82 10.73 -11.35
CA ASP A 121 2.03 11.19 -12.02
C ASP A 121 3.29 10.38 -11.66
N GLY A 122 3.16 9.40 -10.76
CA GLY A 122 4.22 8.48 -10.35
C GLY A 122 5.29 9.07 -9.43
N ARG A 123 5.19 10.36 -9.05
CA ARG A 123 6.24 11.08 -8.31
C ARG A 123 6.15 10.90 -6.80
N HIS A 124 4.99 10.55 -6.28
CA HIS A 124 4.77 10.29 -4.86
C HIS A 124 4.43 8.82 -4.66
N LEU A 125 5.08 8.21 -3.68
CA LEU A 125 4.85 6.84 -3.28
C LEU A 125 4.72 6.80 -1.76
N ALA A 126 3.69 6.14 -1.28
CA ALA A 126 3.52 5.81 0.13
C ALA A 126 3.42 4.29 0.26
N MET A 127 4.23 3.72 1.14
CA MET A 127 4.28 2.28 1.36
C MET A 127 4.45 1.97 2.84
N MET A 128 3.94 0.82 3.26
CA MET A 128 4.06 0.33 4.64
C MET A 128 5.31 -0.53 4.89
N PRO A 129 5.79 -1.35 3.94
CA PRO A 129 7.07 -2.04 4.10
C PRO A 129 8.26 -1.06 4.12
N HIS A 130 9.38 -1.51 4.69
CA HIS A 130 10.60 -0.74 4.94
C HIS A 130 11.77 -1.24 4.09
N PRO A 131 11.85 -0.87 2.79
CA PRO A 131 12.96 -1.29 1.92
C PRO A 131 14.30 -0.75 2.41
N GLU A 132 14.31 0.38 3.12
CA GLU A 132 15.49 0.98 3.72
C GLU A 132 16.08 0.19 4.90
N ARG A 133 15.41 -0.90 5.31
CA ARG A 133 15.92 -1.83 6.33
C ARG A 133 16.45 -3.13 5.74
N CYS A 134 16.55 -3.22 4.41
CA CYS A 134 16.88 -4.44 3.66
C CYS A 134 18.19 -4.34 2.86
N PHE A 135 18.99 -3.28 3.02
CA PHE A 135 20.27 -3.08 2.31
C PHE A 135 21.49 -3.36 3.17
#